data_AF-A0A0D3RJN6-F1
#
_entry.id   AF-A0A0D3RJN6-F1
#
_cell.length_a   1.000
_cell.length_b   1.000
_cell.length_c   1.000
_cell.angle_alpha   90.00
_cell.angle_beta   90.00
_cell.angle_gamma   90.00
#
_symmetry.space_group_name_H-M   'P 1'
#
loop_
_entity.id
_entity.type
_entity.pdbx_description
1 polymer ?
#
loop_
_entity_poly.entity_id
_entity_poly.type
_entity_poly.pdbx_seq_one_letter_code
_entity_poly.pdbx_strand_id
1 'polypeptide(L)'
;SIGDIFRFLGLTVGLNIKSSTIEEKQKAYNCDILYTTNSEIGFDYLRDNIETQECNLLMRRDYDYVIIDEVDSILIDEARTPLIISSYAKKEKRFYIDANRFAKVLKPNHYIIDLESDTIELTEEGIKKGEDFFRIPNLYDSNNIILLHCIKNALKANFIMEK
;
A
#
# COMPACT_ATOMS: atom_id res chain seq x y z
N SER A 1 -8.26 30.30 24.72
CA SER A 1 -8.46 28.88 24.38
C SER A 1 -7.69 28.00 25.35
N ILE A 2 -8.09 26.74 25.59
CA ILE A 2 -7.32 25.79 26.41
C ILE A 2 -5.89 25.64 25.88
N GLY A 3 -5.72 25.67 24.56
CA GLY A 3 -4.39 25.67 23.94
C GLY A 3 -3.50 26.86 24.33
N ASP A 4 -4.09 28.02 24.62
CA ASP A 4 -3.32 29.22 25.03
C ASP A 4 -2.78 29.07 26.45
N ILE A 5 -3.50 28.34 27.31
CA ILE A 5 -3.06 28.04 28.69
C ILE A 5 -1.83 27.14 28.65
N PHE A 6 -1.85 26.07 27.84
CA PHE A 6 -0.70 25.19 27.69
C PHE A 6 0.51 25.90 27.07
N ARG A 7 0.29 26.76 26.07
CA ARG A 7 1.35 27.60 25.50
C ARG A 7 1.93 28.59 26.51
N PHE A 8 1.09 29.17 27.36
CA PHE A 8 1.53 30.03 28.45
C PHE A 8 2.42 29.27 29.45
N LEU A 9 2.13 27.99 29.70
CA LEU A 9 2.94 27.10 30.55
C LEU A 9 4.21 26.56 29.85
N GLY A 10 4.47 26.96 28.60
CA GLY A 10 5.67 26.56 27.85
C GLY A 10 5.53 25.25 27.06
N LEU A 11 4.33 24.68 26.97
CA LEU A 11 4.07 23.48 26.17
C LEU A 11 3.68 23.84 24.73
N THR A 12 3.98 22.94 23.81
CA THR A 12 3.58 23.03 22.40
C THR A 12 2.26 22.31 22.15
N VAL A 13 1.39 22.93 21.35
CA VAL A 13 0.04 22.40 21.05
C VAL A 13 -0.17 22.34 19.56
N GLY A 14 -0.36 21.13 19.05
CA GLY A 14 -0.63 20.81 17.64
C GLY A 14 -2.10 20.52 17.37
N LEU A 15 -2.53 20.76 16.13
CA LEU A 15 -3.88 20.46 15.65
C LEU A 15 -3.76 19.67 14.34
N ASN A 16 -4.35 18.47 14.31
CA ASN A 16 -4.44 17.63 13.11
C ASN A 16 -5.89 17.59 12.61
N ILE A 17 -6.11 18.23 11.46
CA ILE A 17 -7.40 18.28 10.76
C ILE A 17 -7.26 17.74 9.34
N LYS A 18 -8.38 17.37 8.73
CA LYS A 18 -8.45 16.79 7.39
C LYS A 18 -7.77 17.61 6.29
N SER A 19 -7.79 18.94 6.42
CA SER A 19 -7.20 19.86 5.44
C SER A 19 -5.69 20.09 5.65
N SER A 20 -5.09 19.53 6.69
CA SER A 20 -3.66 19.68 6.98
C SER A 20 -2.81 18.92 5.97
N THR A 21 -1.76 19.57 5.51
CA THR A 21 -0.69 18.95 4.71
C THR A 21 0.13 17.96 5.54
N ILE A 22 0.88 17.07 4.89
CA ILE A 22 1.77 16.11 5.58
C ILE A 22 2.75 16.84 6.50
N GLU A 23 3.35 17.95 6.05
CA GLU A 23 4.28 18.74 6.85
C GLU A 23 3.62 19.37 8.09
N GLU A 24 2.39 19.87 7.96
CA GLU A 24 1.63 20.41 9.08
C GLU A 24 1.25 19.31 10.07
N LYS A 25 0.85 18.13 9.58
CA LYS A 25 0.56 16.96 10.41
C LYS A 25 1.83 16.55 11.17
N GLN A 26 2.97 16.45 10.52
CA GLN A 26 4.25 16.13 11.17
C GLN A 26 4.59 17.12 12.29
N LYS A 27 4.41 18.43 12.06
CA LYS A 27 4.61 19.44 13.10
C LYS A 27 3.63 19.25 14.26
N ALA A 28 2.36 18.96 13.97
CA ALA A 28 1.34 18.73 15.00
C ALA A 28 1.63 17.48 15.85
N TYR A 29 2.01 16.35 15.22
CA TYR A 29 2.36 15.11 15.90
C TYR A 29 3.63 15.24 16.77
N ASN A 30 4.51 16.19 16.47
CA ASN A 30 5.71 16.50 17.25
C ASN A 30 5.45 17.45 18.45
N CYS A 31 4.27 18.06 18.57
CA CYS A 31 3.93 18.89 19.72
C CYS A 31 3.70 18.06 20.99
N ASP A 32 3.85 18.65 22.17
CA ASP A 32 3.61 17.98 23.46
C ASP A 32 2.16 17.49 23.57
N ILE A 33 1.22 18.33 23.12
CA ILE A 33 -0.22 18.04 23.11
C ILE A 33 -0.73 18.07 21.67
N LEU A 34 -1.43 17.02 21.25
CA LEU A 34 -2.07 16.91 19.94
C LEU A 34 -3.59 16.90 20.10
N TYR A 35 -4.27 17.84 19.43
CA TYR A 35 -5.71 17.78 19.21
C TYR A 35 -5.99 17.20 17.82
N THR A 36 -6.89 16.22 17.75
CA THR A 36 -7.30 15.59 16.50
C THR A 36 -8.68 14.96 16.64
N THR A 37 -9.22 14.42 15.55
CA THR A 37 -10.48 13.68 15.56
C THR A 37 -10.20 12.18 15.43
N ASN A 38 -11.13 11.35 15.90
CA ASN A 38 -11.04 9.89 15.79
C ASN A 38 -10.78 9.42 14.36
N SER A 39 -11.47 10.02 13.38
CA SER A 39 -11.26 9.71 11.96
C SER A 39 -9.83 10.02 11.49
N GLU A 40 -9.29 11.19 11.83
CA GLU A 40 -7.98 11.61 11.33
C GLU A 40 -6.83 10.79 11.92
N ILE A 41 -6.85 10.53 13.24
CA ILE A 41 -5.82 9.69 13.87
C ILE A 41 -5.87 8.25 13.33
N GLY A 42 -7.07 7.70 13.11
CA GLY A 42 -7.21 6.37 12.55
C GLY A 42 -6.74 6.28 11.08
N PHE A 43 -7.05 7.28 10.26
CA PHE A 43 -6.56 7.31 8.88
C PHE A 43 -5.06 7.56 8.78
N ASP A 44 -4.49 8.40 9.65
CA ASP A 44 -3.05 8.62 9.70
C ASP A 44 -2.30 7.36 10.17
N TYR A 45 -2.83 6.64 11.17
CA TYR A 45 -2.31 5.33 11.56
C TYR A 45 -2.35 4.32 10.41
N LEU A 46 -3.48 4.21 9.70
CA LEU A 46 -3.59 3.32 8.54
C LEU A 46 -2.62 3.72 7.42
N ARG A 47 -2.39 5.03 7.20
CA ARG A 47 -1.46 5.53 6.18
C ARG A 47 -0.02 5.21 6.54
N ASP A 48 0.39 5.44 7.79
CA ASP A 48 1.75 5.16 8.25
C ASP A 48 2.11 3.67 8.12
N ASN A 49 1.13 2.76 8.30
CA ASN A 49 1.32 1.32 8.08
C ASN A 49 1.42 0.89 6.61
N ILE A 50 1.07 1.77 5.66
CA ILE A 50 1.19 1.52 4.21
C ILE A 50 2.39 2.29 3.62
N GLU A 51 2.86 3.32 4.30
CA GLU A 51 3.93 4.19 3.84
C GLU A 51 5.26 3.44 3.75
N THR A 52 5.97 3.67 2.65
CA THR A 52 7.26 3.04 2.34
C THR A 52 8.43 3.96 2.63
N GLN A 53 8.19 5.26 2.68
CA GLN A 53 9.21 6.28 2.92
C GLN A 53 9.12 6.80 4.36
N GLU A 54 10.18 6.56 5.14
CA GLU A 54 10.25 7.03 6.54
C GLU A 54 10.04 8.55 6.68
N CYS A 55 10.46 9.32 5.66
CA CYS A 55 10.29 10.78 5.65
C CYS A 55 8.83 11.24 5.66
N ASN A 56 7.89 10.38 5.27
CA ASN A 56 6.45 10.70 5.23
C ASN A 56 5.70 10.23 6.47
N LEU A 57 6.31 9.38 7.31
CA LEU A 57 5.69 8.87 8.54
C LEU A 57 5.35 10.03 9.50
N LEU A 58 4.14 9.99 10.04
CA LEU A 58 3.60 10.99 10.96
C LEU A 58 3.84 10.60 12.42
N MET A 59 3.46 9.38 12.79
CA MET A 59 3.45 8.86 14.15
C MET A 59 4.80 8.22 14.52
N ARG A 60 5.87 9.03 14.51
CA ARG A 60 7.24 8.55 14.73
C ARG A 60 7.61 8.31 16.20
N ARG A 61 6.76 8.75 17.12
CA ARG A 61 6.97 8.60 18.57
C ARG A 61 5.87 7.74 19.15
N ASP A 62 6.15 7.17 20.31
CA ASP A 62 5.14 6.48 21.10
C ASP A 62 4.18 7.50 21.74
N TYR A 63 2.89 7.14 21.80
CA TYR A 63 1.85 7.93 22.46
C TYR A 63 1.32 7.14 23.66
N ASP A 64 1.68 7.58 24.87
CA ASP A 64 1.35 6.86 26.11
C ASP A 64 -0.08 7.11 26.61
N TYR A 65 -0.69 8.25 26.24
CA TYR A 65 -1.95 8.70 26.81
C TYR A 65 -2.86 9.38 25.78
N VAL A 66 -4.16 9.12 25.90
CA VAL A 66 -5.21 9.74 25.09
C VAL A 66 -6.39 10.11 25.98
N ILE A 67 -6.93 11.31 25.74
CA ILE A 67 -8.21 11.73 26.30
C ILE A 67 -9.20 11.76 25.15
N ILE A 68 -10.30 11.03 25.31
CA ILE A 68 -11.37 10.97 24.31
C ILE A 68 -12.53 11.80 24.84
N ASP A 69 -12.87 12.86 24.11
CA ASP A 69 -14.09 13.62 24.34
C ASP A 69 -15.28 12.88 23.70
N GLU A 70 -16.46 12.96 24.32
CA GLU A 70 -17.67 12.24 23.88
C GLU A 70 -17.44 10.73 23.65
N VAL A 71 -16.89 10.07 24.68
CA VAL A 71 -16.41 8.67 24.61
C VAL A 71 -17.47 7.65 24.18
N ASP A 72 -18.73 7.87 24.52
CA ASP A 72 -19.85 7.01 24.13
C ASP A 72 -20.10 7.10 22.62
N SER A 73 -20.12 8.32 22.07
CA SER A 73 -20.27 8.54 20.63
C SER A 73 -19.13 7.91 19.83
N ILE A 74 -17.89 8.05 20.30
CA ILE A 74 -16.71 7.53 19.59
C ILE A 74 -16.58 6.00 19.71
N LEU A 75 -16.64 5.44 20.93
CA LEU A 75 -16.35 4.03 21.16
C LEU A 75 -17.56 3.10 20.99
N ILE A 76 -18.79 3.63 20.98
CA ILE A 76 -20.00 2.83 20.79
C ILE A 76 -20.59 3.09 19.40
N ASP A 77 -20.88 4.35 19.07
CA ASP A 77 -21.62 4.65 17.85
C ASP A 77 -20.74 4.60 16.59
N GLU A 78 -19.59 5.27 16.59
CA GLU A 78 -18.67 5.29 15.44
C GLU A 78 -17.96 3.95 15.24
N ALA A 79 -17.74 3.17 16.31
CA ALA A 79 -17.12 1.85 16.23
C ALA A 79 -17.83 0.85 15.30
N ARG A 80 -19.09 1.12 14.94
CA ARG A 80 -19.86 0.31 13.97
C ARG A 80 -19.38 0.46 12.52
N THR A 81 -18.72 1.57 12.19
CA THR A 81 -18.27 1.86 10.82
C THR A 81 -16.75 1.78 10.74
N PRO A 82 -16.18 0.81 10.01
CA PRO A 82 -14.73 0.70 9.91
C PRO A 82 -14.12 1.85 9.09
N LEU A 83 -12.90 2.24 9.45
CA LEU A 83 -12.09 3.16 8.66
C LEU A 83 -11.43 2.41 7.49
N ILE A 84 -11.68 2.85 6.26
CA ILE A 84 -11.23 2.17 5.04
C ILE A 84 -10.46 3.14 4.15
N ILE A 85 -9.21 2.81 3.83
CA ILE A 85 -8.44 3.47 2.76
C ILE A 85 -8.68 2.69 1.46
N SER A 86 -9.23 3.37 0.46
CA SER A 86 -9.42 2.80 -0.88
C SER A 86 -8.49 3.48 -1.88
N SER A 87 -7.71 2.68 -2.61
CA SER A 87 -6.85 3.13 -3.69
C SER A 87 -7.38 2.63 -5.03
N TYR A 88 -7.35 3.47 -6.07
CA TYR A 88 -7.80 3.07 -7.40
C TYR A 88 -6.82 2.08 -8.05
N ALA A 89 -7.25 0.82 -8.23
CA ALA A 89 -6.50 -0.24 -8.93
C ALA A 89 -6.45 -0.05 -10.47
N LYS A 90 -6.19 1.16 -10.97
CA LYS A 90 -6.26 1.45 -12.42
C LYS A 90 -5.11 0.83 -13.22
N LYS A 91 -3.92 0.63 -12.62
CA LYS A 91 -2.72 0.18 -13.36
C LYS A 91 -2.74 -1.32 -13.70
N GLU A 92 -3.41 -2.15 -12.92
CA GLU A 92 -3.26 -3.61 -13.02
C GLU A 92 -3.98 -4.24 -14.22
N LYS A 93 -5.11 -3.68 -14.66
CA LYS A 93 -5.91 -4.29 -15.73
C LYS A 93 -5.15 -4.48 -17.05
N ARG A 94 -4.23 -3.58 -17.39
CA ARG A 94 -3.43 -3.70 -18.63
C ARG A 94 -2.42 -4.83 -18.54
N PHE A 95 -1.74 -4.99 -17.39
CA PHE A 95 -0.75 -6.04 -17.21
C PHE A 95 -1.35 -7.44 -17.34
N TYR A 96 -2.57 -7.68 -16.84
CA TYR A 96 -3.23 -8.97 -17.04
C TYR A 96 -3.50 -9.29 -18.52
N ILE A 97 -3.93 -8.30 -19.30
CA ILE A 97 -4.21 -8.49 -20.73
C ILE A 97 -2.91 -8.77 -21.50
N ASP A 98 -1.87 -7.98 -21.24
CA ASP A 98 -0.60 -8.11 -21.96
C ASP A 98 0.17 -9.36 -21.52
N ALA A 99 0.13 -9.73 -20.24
CA ALA A 99 0.67 -11.00 -19.73
C ALA A 99 -0.03 -12.21 -20.36
N ASN A 100 -1.36 -12.16 -20.53
CA ASN A 100 -2.09 -13.23 -21.21
C ASN A 100 -1.75 -13.33 -22.70
N ARG A 101 -1.55 -12.19 -23.38
CA ARG A 101 -1.05 -12.18 -24.76
C ARG A 101 0.34 -12.80 -24.85
N PHE A 102 1.23 -12.43 -23.94
CA PHE A 102 2.57 -12.99 -23.86
C PHE A 102 2.53 -14.51 -23.65
N ALA A 103 1.75 -15.00 -22.68
CA ALA A 103 1.61 -16.42 -22.40
C ALA A 103 1.21 -17.23 -23.65
N LYS A 104 0.31 -16.71 -24.48
CA LYS A 104 -0.14 -17.36 -25.73
C LYS A 104 0.88 -17.34 -26.86
N VAL A 105 1.88 -16.47 -26.81
CA VAL A 105 2.96 -16.36 -27.82
C VAL A 105 4.16 -17.25 -27.45
N LEU A 106 4.17 -17.80 -26.23
CA LEU A 106 5.21 -18.72 -25.80
C LEU A 106 5.06 -20.09 -26.47
N LYS A 107 6.20 -20.74 -26.63
CA LYS A 107 6.34 -22.07 -27.19
C LYS A 107 6.80 -23.00 -26.07
N PRO A 108 6.66 -24.33 -26.20
CA PRO A 108 7.03 -25.28 -25.15
C PRO A 108 8.50 -25.19 -24.67
N ASN A 109 9.42 -24.66 -25.48
CA ASN A 109 10.82 -24.44 -25.08
C ASN A 109 11.04 -23.20 -24.20
N HIS A 110 10.04 -22.31 -24.09
CA HIS A 110 10.16 -21.06 -23.33
C HIS A 110 9.72 -21.18 -21.86
N TYR A 111 9.20 -22.33 -21.44
CA TYR A 111 8.76 -22.57 -20.07
C TYR A 111 8.96 -24.03 -19.67
N ILE A 112 9.04 -24.26 -18.37
CA ILE A 112 9.09 -25.59 -17.76
C ILE A 112 7.85 -25.71 -16.86
N ILE A 113 7.12 -26.82 -17.01
CA ILE A 113 5.97 -27.15 -16.18
C ILE A 113 6.38 -28.27 -15.24
N ASP A 114 6.17 -28.06 -13.95
CA ASP A 114 6.21 -29.11 -12.95
C ASP A 114 4.77 -29.41 -12.49
N LEU A 115 4.27 -30.58 -12.91
CA LEU A 115 2.93 -31.06 -12.61
C LEU A 115 2.80 -31.62 -11.19
N GLU A 116 3.91 -31.94 -10.50
CA GLU A 116 3.86 -32.39 -9.11
C GLU A 116 3.64 -31.22 -8.16
N SER A 117 4.19 -30.04 -8.48
CA SER A 117 4.07 -28.83 -7.67
C SER A 117 3.06 -27.80 -8.19
N ASP A 118 2.38 -28.07 -9.31
CA ASP A 118 1.51 -27.12 -10.02
C ASP A 118 2.21 -25.77 -10.28
N THR A 119 3.49 -25.83 -10.65
CA THR A 119 4.32 -24.65 -10.95
C THR A 119 4.72 -24.59 -12.42
N ILE A 120 4.88 -23.36 -12.89
CA ILE A 120 5.37 -23.07 -14.24
C ILE A 120 6.41 -21.95 -14.15
N GLU A 121 7.58 -22.20 -14.71
CA GLU A 121 8.70 -21.26 -14.71
C GLU A 121 9.15 -20.97 -16.14
N LEU A 122 9.63 -19.76 -16.39
CA LEU A 122 10.20 -19.40 -17.69
C LEU A 122 11.63 -19.93 -17.79
N THR A 123 11.99 -20.45 -18.96
CA THR A 123 13.40 -20.75 -19.29
C THR A 123 14.15 -19.46 -19.60
N GLU A 124 15.48 -19.51 -19.69
CA GLU A 124 16.28 -18.34 -20.12
C GLU A 124 15.82 -17.75 -21.47
N GLU A 125 15.41 -18.61 -22.41
CA GLU A 125 14.83 -18.18 -23.68
C GLU A 125 13.48 -17.47 -23.50
N GLY A 126 12.64 -17.97 -22.59
CA GLY A 126 11.38 -17.35 -22.23
C GLY A 126 11.55 -15.99 -21.54
N ILE A 127 12.57 -15.85 -20.69
CA ILE A 127 12.91 -14.60 -20.01
C ILE A 127 13.33 -13.55 -21.03
N LYS A 128 14.30 -13.87 -21.91
CA LYS A 128 14.72 -12.96 -23.00
C LYS A 128 13.56 -12.53 -23.88
N LYS A 129 12.69 -13.48 -24.24
CA LYS A 129 11.49 -13.16 -25.03
C LYS A 129 10.53 -12.24 -24.29
N GLY A 130 10.42 -12.37 -22.97
CA GLY A 130 9.65 -11.47 -22.11
C GLY A 130 10.24 -10.06 -22.10
N GLU A 131 11.55 -9.95 -21.92
CA GLU A 131 12.30 -8.68 -21.97
C GLU A 131 12.07 -7.94 -23.30
N ASP A 132 12.16 -8.67 -24.42
CA ASP A 132 11.90 -8.12 -25.76
C ASP A 132 10.43 -7.73 -25.96
N PHE A 133 9.48 -8.56 -25.51
CA PHE A 133 8.04 -8.32 -25.68
C PHE A 133 7.56 -7.10 -24.90
N PHE A 134 8.00 -6.97 -23.65
CA PHE A 134 7.63 -5.86 -22.76
C PHE A 134 8.57 -4.65 -22.90
N ARG A 135 9.66 -4.78 -23.68
CA ARG A 135 10.69 -3.75 -23.89
C ARG A 135 11.31 -3.27 -22.58
N ILE A 136 11.68 -4.25 -21.74
CA ILE A 136 12.31 -4.01 -20.44
C ILE A 136 13.70 -4.66 -20.42
N PRO A 137 14.68 -4.05 -19.72
CA PRO A 137 16.04 -4.56 -19.70
C PRO A 137 16.20 -5.82 -18.85
N ASN A 138 15.37 -5.99 -17.81
CA ASN A 138 15.40 -7.14 -16.92
C ASN A 138 14.01 -7.42 -16.37
N LEU A 139 13.48 -8.62 -16.61
CA LEU A 139 12.17 -9.03 -16.14
C LEU A 139 12.09 -9.20 -14.61
N TYR A 140 13.21 -9.54 -13.96
CA TYR A 140 13.30 -9.80 -12.52
C TYR A 140 13.72 -8.58 -11.68
N ASP A 141 13.80 -7.40 -12.30
CA ASP A 141 14.05 -6.16 -11.57
C ASP A 141 12.90 -5.84 -10.59
N SER A 142 13.21 -5.19 -9.47
CA SER A 142 12.23 -4.83 -8.43
C SER A 142 11.11 -3.92 -8.97
N ASN A 143 11.40 -3.16 -10.03
CA ASN A 143 10.42 -2.34 -10.72
C ASN A 143 9.35 -3.14 -11.47
N ASN A 144 9.63 -4.41 -11.80
CA ASN A 144 8.80 -5.27 -12.65
C ASN A 144 8.09 -6.41 -11.88
N ILE A 145 8.14 -6.41 -10.55
CA ILE A 145 7.54 -7.45 -9.69
C ILE A 145 6.07 -7.72 -10.04
N ILE A 146 5.28 -6.66 -10.23
CA ILE A 146 3.85 -6.77 -10.57
C ILE A 146 3.67 -7.46 -11.92
N LEU A 147 4.46 -7.07 -12.93
CA LEU A 147 4.41 -7.66 -14.26
C LEU A 147 4.81 -9.14 -14.23
N LEU A 148 5.91 -9.47 -13.54
CA LEU A 148 6.36 -10.85 -13.37
C LEU A 148 5.28 -11.72 -12.70
N HIS A 149 4.62 -11.19 -11.67
CA HIS A 149 3.50 -11.86 -11.02
C HIS A 149 2.32 -12.09 -11.99
N CYS A 150 1.94 -11.07 -12.78
CA CYS A 150 0.91 -11.21 -13.81
C CYS A 150 1.28 -12.27 -14.87
N ILE A 151 2.55 -12.35 -15.29
CA ILE A 151 3.03 -13.37 -16.25
C ILE A 151 2.92 -14.77 -15.65
N LYS A 152 3.39 -14.98 -14.42
CA LYS A 152 3.27 -16.28 -13.74
C LYS A 152 1.82 -16.74 -13.62
N ASN A 153 0.91 -15.83 -13.25
CA ASN A 153 -0.52 -16.13 -13.17
C ASN A 153 -1.11 -16.44 -14.55
N ALA A 154 -0.73 -15.70 -15.59
CA ALA A 154 -1.18 -15.96 -16.96
C ALA A 154 -0.69 -17.32 -17.48
N LEU A 155 0.55 -17.68 -17.19
CA LEU A 155 1.14 -18.98 -17.52
C LEU A 155 0.35 -20.11 -16.83
N LYS A 156 0.15 -20.02 -15.52
CA LYS A 156 -0.61 -21.01 -14.75
C LYS A 156 -2.03 -21.18 -15.30
N ALA A 157 -2.71 -20.07 -15.59
CA ALA A 157 -4.07 -20.09 -16.13
C ALA A 157 -4.18 -20.68 -17.55
N ASN A 158 -3.15 -20.56 -18.40
CA ASN A 158 -3.20 -21.08 -19.77
C ASN A 158 -2.69 -22.53 -19.89
N PHE A 159 -1.78 -22.98 -19.02
CA PHE A 159 -1.06 -24.24 -19.19
C PHE A 159 -1.30 -25.28 -18.08
N ILE A 160 -1.76 -24.88 -16.90
CA ILE A 160 -1.99 -25.80 -15.77
C ILE A 160 -3.49 -25.95 -15.48
N MET A 161 -4.25 -24.86 -15.56
CA MET A 161 -5.69 -24.89 -15.24
C MET A 161 -6.53 -25.40 -16.41
N GLU A 162 -7.44 -26.32 -16.12
CA GLU A 162 -8.49 -26.74 -17.04
C GLU A 162 -9.73 -25.81 -16.94
N LYS A 163 -10.58 -25.84 -17.96
CA LYS A 163 -11.71 -24.93 -18.13
C LYS A 163 -13.00 -25.44 -17.50
#